data_AF-A0A1B9F6E9-F1
#
_entry.id   AF-A0A1B9F6E9-F1
#
_cell.length_a   1.000
_cell.length_b   1.000
_cell.length_c   1.000
_cell.angle_alpha   90.00
_cell.angle_beta   90.00
_cell.angle_gamma   90.00
#
_symmetry.space_group_name_H-M   'P 1'
#
loop_
_entity.id
_entity.type
_entity.pdbx_description
1 polymer ?
#
loop_
_entity_poly.entity_id
_entity_poly.type
_entity_poly.pdbx_seq_one_letter_code
_entity_poly.pdbx_strand_id
1 'polypeptide(L)'
;MKLKKTILTLAGITVSAVFMTSHPVTAKDIPETIDINVQARCQRIKGLPKDLKAVNGFSHRDHALNYLKGNSKYSPRPYKDDFTCVACHVGASDEKAIMGSDACKGLEDAFSSVGGPKKFKKFYHETCAGCHKAMKRDGKETGPTSCRGCHAKKTLGG
;
A
#
# COMPACT_ATOMS: atom_id res chain seq x y z
N MET A 1 -15.97 -42.00 -66.06
CA MET A 1 -14.97 -41.08 -65.46
C MET A 1 -15.50 -40.55 -64.13
N LYS A 2 -14.79 -40.80 -63.02
CA LYS A 2 -15.18 -40.40 -61.66
C LYS A 2 -14.70 -38.98 -61.36
N LEU A 3 -15.60 -38.03 -61.09
CA LEU A 3 -15.23 -36.70 -60.60
C LEU A 3 -15.28 -36.70 -59.07
N LYS A 4 -14.10 -36.55 -58.44
CA LYS A 4 -13.90 -36.58 -56.98
C LYS A 4 -14.50 -35.32 -56.35
N LYS A 5 -15.37 -35.48 -55.34
CA LYS A 5 -15.77 -34.40 -54.43
C LYS A 5 -14.62 -34.14 -53.44
N THR A 6 -13.99 -32.98 -53.56
CA THR A 6 -12.99 -32.51 -52.59
C THR A 6 -13.72 -32.00 -51.36
N ILE A 7 -13.61 -32.73 -50.25
CA ILE A 7 -14.06 -32.30 -48.92
C ILE A 7 -12.97 -31.35 -48.39
N LEU A 8 -13.31 -30.08 -48.25
CA LEU A 8 -12.47 -29.08 -47.60
C LEU A 8 -12.74 -29.14 -46.10
N THR A 9 -11.88 -29.82 -45.35
CA THR A 9 -11.90 -29.83 -43.89
C THR A 9 -11.36 -28.50 -43.36
N LEU A 10 -12.25 -27.64 -42.85
CA LEU A 10 -11.86 -26.51 -42.01
C LEU A 10 -11.26 -27.07 -40.71
N ALA A 11 -9.93 -27.01 -40.58
CA ALA A 11 -9.27 -27.18 -39.30
C ALA A 11 -9.59 -25.95 -38.44
N GLY A 12 -10.59 -26.08 -37.57
CA GLY A 12 -10.90 -25.07 -36.56
C GLY A 12 -9.75 -24.95 -35.58
N ILE A 13 -8.96 -23.88 -35.69
CA ILE A 13 -7.99 -23.49 -34.69
C ILE A 13 -8.79 -22.95 -33.50
N THR A 14 -9.05 -23.79 -32.50
CA THR A 14 -9.55 -23.34 -31.21
C THR A 14 -8.43 -22.60 -30.49
N VAL A 15 -8.40 -21.27 -30.65
CA VAL A 15 -7.58 -20.39 -29.80
C VAL A 15 -8.16 -20.48 -28.40
N SER A 16 -7.62 -21.39 -27.59
CA SER A 16 -7.94 -21.45 -26.17
C SER A 16 -7.36 -20.21 -25.52
N ALA A 17 -8.21 -19.21 -25.27
CA ALA A 17 -7.84 -18.05 -24.50
C ALA A 17 -7.45 -18.51 -23.09
N VAL A 18 -6.14 -18.54 -22.82
CA VAL A 18 -5.62 -18.74 -21.47
C VAL A 18 -5.95 -17.48 -20.69
N PHE A 19 -7.12 -17.47 -20.06
CA PHE A 19 -7.47 -16.46 -19.07
C PHE A 19 -6.53 -16.64 -17.89
N MET A 20 -5.51 -15.77 -17.79
CA MET A 20 -4.71 -15.65 -16.58
C MET A 20 -5.61 -15.11 -15.46
N THR A 21 -6.20 -16.02 -14.68
CA THR A 21 -7.01 -15.65 -13.53
C THR A 21 -6.08 -15.09 -12.46
N SER A 22 -6.08 -13.75 -12.31
CA SER A 22 -5.44 -13.10 -11.17
C SER A 22 -6.14 -13.54 -9.90
N HIS A 23 -5.41 -14.19 -9.00
CA HIS A 23 -5.92 -14.57 -7.68
C HIS A 23 -6.29 -13.29 -6.90
N PRO A 24 -7.46 -13.23 -6.26
CA PRO A 24 -7.84 -12.09 -5.43
C PRO A 24 -6.89 -11.97 -4.23
N VAL A 25 -6.52 -10.74 -3.86
CA VAL A 25 -5.72 -10.47 -2.66
C VAL A 25 -6.54 -10.80 -1.43
N THR A 26 -6.00 -11.66 -0.57
CA THR A 26 -6.66 -12.09 0.67
C THR A 26 -5.98 -11.46 1.88
N ALA A 27 -6.63 -11.53 3.05
CA ALA A 27 -6.04 -11.07 4.31
C ALA A 27 -4.68 -11.73 4.65
N LYS A 28 -4.42 -12.93 4.12
CA LYS A 28 -3.14 -13.66 4.32
C LYS A 28 -1.99 -13.01 3.53
N ASP A 29 -2.31 -12.33 2.44
CA ASP A 29 -1.34 -11.65 1.58
C ASP A 29 -0.93 -10.28 2.16
N ILE A 30 -1.68 -9.78 3.14
CA ILE A 30 -1.43 -8.51 3.82
C ILE A 30 -0.55 -8.78 5.06
N PRO A 31 0.67 -8.22 5.12
CA PRO A 31 1.56 -8.39 6.28
C PRO A 31 0.86 -7.95 7.56
N GLU A 32 0.97 -8.76 8.60
CA GLU A 32 0.39 -8.47 9.91
C GLU A 32 0.98 -7.20 10.51
N THR A 33 2.31 -7.16 10.53
CA THR A 33 3.11 -6.05 11.00
C THR A 33 4.13 -5.65 9.95
N ILE A 34 4.47 -4.36 9.92
CA ILE A 34 5.59 -3.85 9.12
C ILE A 34 6.38 -2.82 9.92
N ASP A 35 7.65 -2.65 9.56
CA ASP A 35 8.41 -1.48 9.94
C ASP A 35 8.29 -0.42 8.84
N ILE A 36 7.81 0.77 9.19
CA ILE A 36 7.78 1.92 8.29
C ILE A 36 9.16 2.58 8.37
N ASN A 37 10.07 2.08 7.54
CA ASN A 37 11.42 2.57 7.39
C ASN A 37 11.75 2.71 5.90
N VAL A 38 11.68 3.94 5.39
CA VAL A 38 11.80 4.27 3.97
C VAL A 38 13.16 3.82 3.41
N GLN A 39 14.23 4.01 4.16
CA GLN A 39 15.59 3.68 3.72
C GLN A 39 15.84 2.16 3.74
N ALA A 40 15.39 1.47 4.80
CA ALA A 40 15.54 0.01 4.87
C ALA A 40 14.69 -0.69 3.80
N ARG A 41 13.54 -0.11 3.44
CA ARG A 41 12.66 -0.63 2.40
C ARG A 41 13.27 -0.49 1.00
N CYS A 42 14.04 0.57 0.76
CA CYS A 42 14.73 0.75 -0.51
C CYS A 42 16.06 1.48 -0.38
N GLN A 43 17.16 0.73 -0.45
CA GLN A 43 18.52 1.28 -0.32
C GLN A 43 19.03 1.95 -1.61
N ARG A 44 18.40 1.72 -2.76
CA ARG A 44 18.85 2.27 -4.06
C ARG A 44 18.45 3.73 -4.32
N ILE A 45 17.51 4.30 -3.55
CA ILE A 45 17.11 5.70 -3.74
C ILE A 45 18.21 6.60 -3.18
N LYS A 46 18.99 7.19 -4.08
CA LYS A 46 20.10 8.09 -3.74
C LYS A 46 19.60 9.36 -3.04
N GLY A 47 20.35 9.84 -2.05
CA GLY A 47 20.11 11.13 -1.39
C GLY A 47 19.03 11.11 -0.29
N LEU A 48 18.47 9.95 0.06
CA LEU A 48 17.62 9.86 1.25
C LEU A 48 18.48 10.01 2.51
N PRO A 49 18.12 10.93 3.43
CA PRO A 49 18.80 11.01 4.72
C PRO A 49 18.55 9.73 5.52
N LYS A 50 19.49 9.39 6.41
CA LYS A 50 19.37 8.22 7.28
C LYS A 50 18.06 8.28 8.06
N ASP A 51 17.27 7.21 8.00
CA ASP A 51 16.06 7.15 8.82
C ASP A 51 16.43 6.83 10.28
N LEU A 52 16.30 7.84 11.13
CA LEU A 52 16.54 7.74 12.58
C LEU A 52 15.25 7.60 13.37
N LYS A 53 14.10 7.62 12.70
CA LYS A 53 12.76 7.65 13.29
C LYS A 53 11.84 6.72 12.51
N ALA A 54 12.24 5.46 12.37
CA ALA A 54 11.35 4.42 11.86
C ALA A 54 10.16 4.23 12.81
N VAL A 55 9.00 3.85 12.26
CA VAL A 55 7.91 3.26 13.06
C VAL A 55 8.14 1.76 13.02
N ASN A 56 8.38 1.14 14.18
CA ASN A 56 8.62 -0.29 14.25
C ASN A 56 7.35 -1.01 14.71
N GLY A 57 7.07 -2.18 14.14
CA GLY A 57 5.93 -3.02 14.52
C GLY A 57 4.57 -2.38 14.29
N PHE A 58 4.43 -1.58 13.23
CA PHE A 58 3.13 -1.02 12.85
C PHE A 58 2.13 -2.15 12.55
N SER A 59 0.94 -2.12 13.15
CA SER A 59 -0.12 -3.12 13.00
C SER A 59 -0.82 -3.04 11.64
N HIS A 60 -0.07 -3.27 10.57
CA HIS A 60 -0.44 -3.01 9.19
C HIS A 60 -1.79 -3.61 8.76
N ARG A 61 -1.96 -4.93 8.89
CA ARG A 61 -3.20 -5.59 8.44
C ARG A 61 -4.42 -5.10 9.20
N ASP A 62 -4.32 -4.99 10.52
CA ASP A 62 -5.44 -4.57 11.38
C ASP A 62 -5.79 -3.10 11.13
N HIS A 63 -4.78 -2.26 10.95
CA HIS A 63 -4.97 -0.86 10.59
C HIS A 63 -5.71 -0.73 9.26
N ALA A 64 -5.28 -1.46 8.22
CA ALA A 64 -5.90 -1.43 6.91
C ALA A 64 -7.34 -1.98 6.93
N LEU A 65 -7.55 -3.15 7.53
CA LEU A 65 -8.81 -3.88 7.39
C LEU A 65 -9.87 -3.50 8.42
N ASN A 66 -9.47 -3.00 9.59
CA ASN A 66 -10.38 -2.78 10.72
C ASN A 66 -10.35 -1.32 11.21
N TYR A 67 -9.18 -0.74 11.49
CA TYR A 67 -9.15 0.59 12.13
C TYR A 67 -9.53 1.74 11.19
N LEU A 68 -9.28 1.63 9.89
CA LEU A 68 -9.62 2.68 8.93
C LEU A 68 -11.12 2.71 8.57
N LYS A 69 -11.82 1.56 8.60
CA LYS A 69 -13.22 1.49 8.15
C LYS A 69 -14.12 2.41 8.98
N GLY A 70 -14.88 3.26 8.30
CA GLY A 70 -15.80 4.22 8.91
C GLY A 70 -15.13 5.47 9.51
N ASN A 71 -13.79 5.57 9.43
CA ASN A 71 -13.01 6.64 10.04
C ASN A 71 -12.45 7.65 9.03
N SER A 72 -12.77 7.51 7.74
CA SER A 72 -12.28 8.41 6.67
C SER A 72 -12.54 9.90 6.95
N LYS A 73 -13.66 10.24 7.60
CA LYS A 73 -14.01 11.62 7.99
C LYS A 73 -13.00 12.30 8.93
N TYR A 74 -12.18 11.52 9.64
CA TYR A 74 -11.12 12.03 10.51
C TYR A 74 -9.80 12.25 9.78
N SER A 75 -9.63 11.62 8.62
CA SER A 75 -8.41 11.74 7.84
C SER A 75 -8.33 13.11 7.19
N PRO A 76 -7.18 13.81 7.27
CA PRO A 76 -6.92 15.00 6.46
C PRO A 76 -6.95 14.71 4.95
N ARG A 77 -6.88 13.44 4.57
CA ARG A 77 -6.94 12.94 3.20
C ARG A 77 -8.00 11.83 3.16
N PRO A 78 -9.25 12.17 2.85
CA PRO A 78 -10.34 11.19 2.83
C PRO A 78 -10.03 10.04 1.86
N TYR A 79 -10.36 8.84 2.30
CA TYR A 79 -10.34 7.59 1.52
C TYR A 79 -11.75 7.00 1.49
N LYS A 80 -11.94 5.92 0.74
CA LYS A 80 -13.21 5.19 0.72
C LYS A 80 -13.08 3.90 1.54
N ASP A 81 -14.17 3.50 2.18
CA ASP A 81 -14.19 2.30 3.03
C ASP A 81 -14.15 0.99 2.22
N ASP A 82 -14.51 1.04 0.93
CA ASP A 82 -14.37 -0.08 -0.01
C ASP A 82 -12.91 -0.37 -0.38
N PHE A 83 -12.03 0.64 -0.25
CA PHE A 83 -10.60 0.49 -0.46
C PHE A 83 -9.79 1.40 0.46
N THR A 84 -9.53 0.94 1.67
CA THR A 84 -8.81 1.71 2.71
C THR A 84 -7.30 1.77 2.48
N CYS A 85 -6.73 0.91 1.63
CA CYS A 85 -5.28 0.82 1.41
C CYS A 85 -4.68 2.15 0.91
N VAL A 86 -5.44 2.94 0.14
CA VAL A 86 -5.01 4.26 -0.36
C VAL A 86 -4.84 5.32 0.72
N ALA A 87 -5.31 5.06 1.95
CA ALA A 87 -5.01 5.93 3.08
C ALA A 87 -3.49 6.08 3.30
N CYS A 88 -2.70 5.05 2.96
CA CYS A 88 -1.24 5.07 3.06
C CYS A 88 -0.53 4.79 1.73
N HIS A 89 -1.05 3.89 0.91
CA HIS A 89 -0.53 3.56 -0.42
C HIS A 89 -0.97 4.59 -1.46
N VAL A 90 -0.49 5.82 -1.28
CA VAL A 90 -0.78 6.95 -2.17
C VAL A 90 -0.35 6.65 -3.61
N GLY A 91 -1.24 6.92 -4.56
CA GLY A 91 -1.02 6.66 -5.99
C GLY A 91 -1.43 5.25 -6.45
N ALA A 92 -1.79 4.33 -5.55
CA ALA A 92 -2.33 3.03 -5.92
C ALA A 92 -3.82 3.13 -6.27
N SER A 93 -4.25 2.37 -7.29
CA SER A 93 -5.66 2.22 -7.67
C SER A 93 -6.35 1.04 -6.99
N ASP A 94 -5.59 0.00 -6.66
CA ASP A 94 -6.06 -1.31 -6.18
C ASP A 94 -4.90 -2.06 -5.51
N GLU A 95 -5.18 -3.23 -4.93
CA GLU A 95 -4.19 -4.08 -4.25
C GLU A 95 -3.13 -4.60 -5.21
N LYS A 96 -3.47 -4.85 -6.48
CA LYS A 96 -2.51 -5.33 -7.49
C LYS A 96 -1.48 -4.26 -7.80
N ALA A 97 -1.85 -2.98 -7.85
CA ALA A 97 -0.90 -1.88 -7.99
C ALA A 97 0.10 -1.82 -6.81
N ILE A 98 -0.36 -2.17 -5.60
CA ILE A 98 0.46 -2.21 -4.39
C ILE A 98 1.42 -3.41 -4.42
N MET A 99 0.92 -4.60 -4.76
CA MET A 99 1.67 -5.86 -4.69
C MET A 99 2.49 -6.17 -5.94
N GLY A 100 2.09 -5.64 -7.10
CA GLY A 100 2.69 -5.93 -8.40
C GLY A 100 3.98 -5.17 -8.69
N SER A 101 4.40 -4.27 -7.79
CA SER A 101 5.65 -3.52 -7.90
C SER A 101 6.65 -4.02 -6.86
N ASP A 102 7.94 -3.98 -7.20
CA ASP A 102 8.97 -4.19 -6.18
C ASP A 102 8.90 -3.06 -5.13
N ALA A 103 9.40 -3.34 -3.93
CA ALA A 103 9.33 -2.41 -2.79
C ALA A 103 9.89 -1.01 -3.07
N CYS A 104 10.90 -0.91 -3.92
CA CYS A 104 11.51 0.35 -4.30
C CYS A 104 10.69 1.09 -5.35
N LYS A 105 10.18 0.39 -6.37
CA LYS A 105 9.31 0.99 -7.38
C LYS A 105 8.04 1.56 -6.75
N GLY A 106 7.41 0.81 -5.84
CA GLY A 106 6.26 1.30 -5.10
C GLY A 106 6.57 2.56 -4.26
N LEU A 107 7.78 2.63 -3.68
CA LEU A 107 8.22 3.82 -2.95
C LEU A 107 8.51 5.02 -3.87
N GLU A 108 9.12 4.80 -5.03
CA GLU A 108 9.36 5.82 -6.06
C GLU A 108 8.04 6.40 -6.60
N ASP A 109 7.03 5.55 -6.83
CA ASP A 109 5.69 5.97 -7.24
C ASP A 109 4.98 6.78 -6.16
N ALA A 110 5.10 6.36 -4.91
CA ALA A 110 4.52 7.08 -3.79
C ALA A 110 5.20 8.44 -3.59
N PHE A 111 6.53 8.53 -3.77
CA PHE A 111 7.24 9.81 -3.81
C PHE A 111 6.77 10.70 -4.95
N SER A 112 6.63 10.15 -6.15
CA SER A 112 6.17 10.91 -7.32
C SER A 112 4.77 11.47 -7.08
N SER A 113 3.87 10.67 -6.49
CA SER A 113 2.48 11.04 -6.18
C SER A 113 2.35 12.18 -5.17
N VAL A 114 3.35 12.37 -4.29
CA VAL A 114 3.32 13.43 -3.26
C VAL A 114 4.34 14.55 -3.51
N GLY A 115 5.15 14.45 -4.57
CA GLY A 115 6.16 15.44 -4.95
C GLY A 115 7.49 15.33 -4.18
N GLY A 116 7.92 14.10 -3.89
CA GLY A 116 9.27 13.75 -3.44
C GLY A 116 9.40 13.35 -1.96
N PRO A 117 10.59 12.88 -1.53
CA PRO A 117 10.80 12.30 -0.19
C PRO A 117 10.46 13.24 0.97
N LYS A 118 10.79 14.54 0.85
CA LYS A 118 10.48 15.54 1.87
C LYS A 118 8.97 15.70 2.06
N LYS A 119 8.21 15.73 0.96
CA LYS A 119 6.75 15.82 1.00
C LYS A 119 6.11 14.51 1.45
N PHE A 120 6.71 13.37 1.13
CA PHE A 120 6.29 12.06 1.64
C PHE A 120 6.39 11.95 3.16
N LYS A 121 7.49 12.41 3.76
CA LYS A 121 7.59 12.51 5.22
C LYS A 121 6.49 13.38 5.82
N LYS A 122 6.20 14.54 5.20
CA LYS A 122 5.12 15.43 5.62
C LYS A 122 3.76 14.74 5.50
N PHE A 123 3.51 14.05 4.38
CA PHE A 123 2.30 13.29 4.12
C PHE A 123 2.01 12.28 5.23
N TYR A 124 3.00 11.48 5.66
CA TYR A 124 2.79 10.51 6.75
C TYR A 124 2.47 11.18 8.08
N HIS A 125 3.20 12.24 8.45
CA HIS A 125 2.89 12.96 9.69
C HIS A 125 1.50 13.61 9.67
N GLU A 126 1.11 14.21 8.55
CA GLU A 126 -0.23 14.78 8.40
C GLU A 126 -1.30 13.70 8.47
N THR A 127 -1.14 12.62 7.71
CA THR A 127 -2.17 11.57 7.60
C THR A 127 -2.34 10.83 8.92
N CYS A 128 -1.25 10.28 9.48
CA CYS A 128 -1.31 9.50 10.71
C CYS A 128 -1.68 10.37 11.91
N ALA A 129 -0.91 11.44 12.17
CA ALA A 129 -1.13 12.25 13.37
C ALA A 129 -2.39 13.12 13.25
N GLY A 130 -2.76 13.56 12.04
CA GLY A 130 -3.98 14.32 11.81
C GLY A 130 -5.22 13.49 12.08
N CYS A 131 -5.29 12.28 11.53
CA CYS A 131 -6.38 11.35 11.80
C CYS A 131 -6.48 11.02 13.29
N HIS A 132 -5.37 10.64 13.92
CA HIS A 132 -5.38 10.31 15.35
C HIS A 132 -5.77 11.50 16.23
N LYS A 133 -5.30 12.71 15.94
CA LYS A 133 -5.68 13.91 16.71
C LYS A 133 -7.16 14.26 16.52
N ALA A 134 -7.69 14.11 15.31
CA ALA A 134 -9.11 14.36 15.04
C ALA A 134 -10.00 13.36 15.78
N MET A 135 -9.67 12.07 15.72
CA MET A 135 -10.36 11.01 16.49
C MET A 135 -10.29 11.27 18.00
N LYS A 136 -9.10 11.61 18.51
CA LYS A 136 -8.90 11.90 19.94
C LYS A 136 -9.75 13.08 20.42
N ARG A 137 -9.85 14.14 19.60
CA ARG A 137 -10.67 15.33 19.91
C ARG A 137 -12.15 14.96 20.05
N ASP A 138 -12.61 13.98 19.29
CA ASP A 138 -13.98 13.47 19.31
C ASP A 138 -14.19 12.33 20.34
N GLY A 139 -13.21 12.11 21.23
CA GLY A 139 -13.27 11.10 22.29
C GLY A 139 -13.23 9.66 21.78
N LYS A 140 -12.75 9.43 20.56
CA LYS A 140 -12.58 8.08 20.00
C LYS A 140 -11.27 7.46 20.43
N GLU A 141 -11.28 6.15 20.62
CA GLU A 141 -10.05 5.37 20.72
C GLU A 141 -9.24 5.53 19.43
N THR A 142 -7.94 5.76 19.58
CA THR A 142 -7.08 6.06 18.44
C THR A 142 -5.62 5.80 18.77
N GLY A 143 -4.80 5.77 17.73
CA GLY A 143 -3.37 5.56 17.86
C GLY A 143 -2.63 6.74 18.50
N PRO A 144 -1.29 6.64 18.57
CA PRO A 144 -0.46 7.65 19.22
C PRO A 144 -0.59 9.04 18.58
N THR A 145 -0.67 10.07 19.43
CA THR A 145 -0.65 11.48 19.01
C THR A 145 0.66 12.19 19.36
N SER A 146 1.62 11.48 19.98
CA SER A 146 2.91 12.01 20.43
C SER A 146 4.07 11.37 19.65
N CYS A 147 5.20 12.07 19.52
CA CYS A 147 6.35 11.59 18.76
C CYS A 147 6.86 10.23 19.24
N ARG A 148 6.92 10.02 20.56
CA ARG A 148 7.43 8.79 21.19
C ARG A 148 6.48 7.61 21.03
N GLY A 149 5.19 7.87 20.77
CA GLY A 149 4.20 6.83 20.54
C GLY A 149 4.34 6.17 19.17
N CYS A 150 4.83 6.90 18.16
CA CYS A 150 5.09 6.34 16.82
C CYS A 150 6.54 5.87 16.65
N HIS A 151 7.50 6.64 17.17
CA HIS A 151 8.92 6.38 17.00
C HIS A 151 9.58 6.25 18.37
N ALA A 152 9.91 5.03 18.74
CA ALA A 152 10.70 4.80 19.94
C ALA A 152 12.02 5.58 19.83
N LYS A 153 12.43 6.22 20.92
CA LYS A 153 13.75 6.86 20.98
C LYS A 153 14.76 5.75 20.77
N LYS A 154 15.62 5.88 19.75
CA LYS A 154 16.72 4.93 19.51
C LYS A 154 17.50 4.80 20.81
N THR A 155 17.39 3.67 21.50
CA THR A 155 18.33 3.32 22.57
C THR A 155 19.65 3.06 21.84
N LEU A 156 20.60 3.98 21.98
CA LEU A 156 21.97 3.70 21.59
C LEU A 156 22.49 2.65 22.58
N GLY A 157 22.48 1.37 22.21
CA GLY A 157 23.00 0.29 23.05
C GLY A 157 22.27 -1.03 22.81
N GLY A 158 23.01 -1.97 22.21
CA GLY A 158 22.62 -3.32 21.84
C GLY A 158 23.51 -3.80 20.71
#